data_AF-A0A4Y2LES2-F1
#
_entry.id   AF-A0A4Y2LES2-F1
#
_cell.length_a   1.000
_cell.length_b   1.000
_cell.length_c   1.000
_cell.angle_alpha   90.00
_cell.angle_beta   90.00
_cell.angle_gamma   90.00
#
_symmetry.space_group_name_H-M   'P 1'
#
loop_
_entity.id
_entity.type
_entity.pdbx_description
1 polymer ?
#
loop_
_entity_poly.entity_id
_entity_poly.type
_entity_poly.pdbx_seq_one_letter_code
_entity_poly.pdbx_strand_id
1 'polypeptide(L)' 'KRNCPGEVIGLMEILLYFVALMQKFTVLPPEGEIPKMQGTFGLNYHPVPQELRFVPRA' A
#
# COMPACT_ATOMS: atom_id res chain seq x y z
N LYS A 1 -25.58 -12.08 -9.81
CA LYS A 1 -24.43 -12.10 -8.88
C LYS A 1 -23.19 -11.67 -9.68
N ARG A 2 -22.70 -10.45 -9.49
CA ARG A 2 -21.59 -9.81 -10.25
C ARG A 2 -20.45 -9.45 -9.29
N ASN A 3 -20.08 -10.41 -8.44
CA ASN A 3 -18.98 -10.19 -7.50
C ASN A 3 -17.65 -10.19 -8.27
N CYS A 4 -16.62 -9.58 -7.67
CA CYS A 4 -15.29 -9.58 -8.26
C CYS A 4 -14.82 -11.03 -8.45
N PRO A 5 -14.56 -11.48 -9.69
CA PRO A 5 -14.10 -12.86 -9.92
C PRO A 5 -12.72 -13.13 -9.32
N GLY A 6 -11.95 -12.07 -9.06
CA GLY A 6 -10.62 -12.13 -8.45
C GLY A 6 -10.59 -11.87 -6.95
N GLU A 7 -11.73 -11.85 -6.25
CA GLU A 7 -11.79 -11.50 -4.81
C GLU A 7 -10.82 -12.30 -3.96
N VAL A 8 -10.83 -13.64 -4.09
CA VAL A 8 -9.97 -14.52 -3.30
C VAL A 8 -8.49 -14.30 -3.61
N ILE A 9 -8.13 -14.24 -4.90
CA ILE A 9 -6.74 -14.05 -5.32
C ILE A 9 -6.24 -12.66 -4.92
N GLY A 10 -7.06 -11.62 -5.11
CA GLY A 10 -6.72 -10.25 -4.72
C GLY A 10 -6.41 -10.12 -3.23
N LEU A 11 -7.20 -10.78 -2.37
CA LEU A 11 -6.94 -10.81 -0.94
C LEU A 11 -5.66 -11.57 -0.58
N MET A 12 -5.40 -12.71 -1.24
CA MET A 12 -4.17 -13.47 -1.02
C MET A 12 -2.92 -12.66 -1.40
N GLU A 13 -2.94 -12.01 -2.56
CA GLU A 13 -1.84 -11.17 -3.02
C GLU A 13 -1.59 -10.00 -2.07
N ILE A 14 -2.64 -9.26 -1.69
CA ILE A 14 -2.54 -8.15 -0.73
C ILE A 14 -1.89 -8.63 0.58
N LEU A 15 -2.34 -9.77 1.10
CA LEU A 15 -1.79 -10.33 2.34
C LEU A 15 -0.30 -10.63 2.18
N LEU A 16 0.09 -11.37 1.15
CA LEU A 16 1.48 -11.80 0.92
C LEU A 16 2.42 -10.61 0.74
N TYR A 17 2.06 -9.64 -0.10
CA TYR A 17 2.86 -8.42 -0.28
C TYR A 17 2.95 -7.60 1.01
N PHE A 18 1.82 -7.39 1.68
CA PHE A 18 1.78 -6.58 2.90
C PHE A 18 2.65 -7.18 4.01
N VAL A 19 2.50 -8.49 4.29
CA VAL A 19 3.29 -9.13 5.36
C VAL A 19 4.77 -9.19 5.00
N ALA A 20 5.13 -9.54 3.76
CA ALA A 20 6.53 -9.61 3.36
C ALA A 20 7.23 -8.24 3.48
N LEU A 21 6.52 -7.17 3.11
CA LEU A 21 7.02 -5.80 3.16
C LEU A 21 7.15 -5.31 4.61
N MET A 22 6.16 -5.56 5.47
CA MET A 22 6.20 -5.20 6.90
C MET A 22 7.19 -6.03 7.71
N GLN A 23 7.43 -7.28 7.34
CA GLN A 23 8.44 -8.13 7.97
C GLN A 23 9.86 -7.64 7.66
N LYS A 24 10.10 -7.19 6.42
CA LYS A 24 11.44 -6.82 5.95
C LYS A 24 11.78 -5.34 6.13
N PHE A 25 10.79 -4.46 6.18
CA PHE A 25 11.02 -3.01 6.17
C PHE A 25 10.16 -2.27 7.19
N THR A 26 10.75 -1.25 7.79
CA THR A 26 10.03 -0.16 8.44
C THR A 26 9.76 0.91 7.37
N VAL A 27 8.49 1.12 7.04
CA VAL A 27 8.07 2.11 6.03
C VAL A 27 7.82 3.44 6.71
N LEU A 28 8.50 4.49 6.24
CA LEU A 28 8.45 5.83 6.82
C LEU A 28 8.20 6.87 5.74
N PRO A 29 7.62 8.04 6.08
CA PRO A 29 7.64 9.20 5.19
C PRO A 29 9.08 9.70 4.99
N PRO A 30 9.30 10.60 4.01
CA PRO A 30 10.52 11.39 3.92
C PRO A 30 10.82 12.11 5.26
N GLU A 31 12.09 12.42 5.51
CA GLU A 31 12.49 13.02 6.79
C GLU A 31 11.83 14.39 7.01
N GLY A 32 11.15 14.53 8.14
CA GLY A 32 10.43 15.76 8.50
C GLY A 32 9.08 15.94 7.81
N GLU A 33 8.62 14.99 7.00
CA GLU A 33 7.34 15.03 6.31
C GLU A 33 6.30 14.10 6.93
N ILE A 34 5.02 14.41 6.71
CA ILE A 34 3.88 13.54 7.02
C ILE A 34 3.32 12.92 5.74
N PRO A 35 2.82 11.67 5.77
CA PRO A 35 2.21 11.07 4.60
C PRO A 35 0.99 11.87 4.11
N LYS A 36 0.88 12.03 2.79
CA LYS A 36 -0.27 12.68 2.15
C LYS A 36 -1.45 11.72 2.20
N MET A 37 -2.49 12.08 2.95
CA MET A 37 -3.71 11.26 3.08
C MET A 37 -4.79 11.60 2.04
N GLN A 38 -4.50 12.52 1.13
CA GLN A 38 -5.40 12.87 0.03
C GLN A 38 -5.36 11.80 -1.07
N GLY A 39 -6.51 11.50 -1.65
CA GLY A 39 -6.62 10.64 -2.81
C GLY A 39 -7.22 11.37 -4.01
N THR A 40 -6.86 10.87 -5.19
CA THR A 40 -7.44 11.28 -6.47
C THR A 40 -8.64 10.39 -6.76
N PHE A 41 -9.80 11.00 -6.95
CA PHE A 41 -11.04 10.30 -7.32
C PHE A 41 -11.21 10.24 -8.85
N GLY A 42 -11.49 9.05 -9.36
CA GLY A 42 -11.77 8.79 -10.78
C GLY A 42 -12.52 7.47 -10.96
N LEU A 43 -12.06 6.60 -11.86
CA LEU A 43 -12.59 5.24 -11.98
C LEU A 43 -12.36 4.41 -10.71
N ASN A 44 -11.31 4.74 -9.95
CA ASN A 44 -11.00 4.22 -8.64
C ASN A 44 -10.64 5.40 -7.71
N TYR A 45 -10.48 5.10 -6.42
CA TYR A 45 -9.90 6.03 -5.45
C TYR A 45 -8.48 5.57 -5.13
N HIS A 46 -7.48 6.38 -5.50
CA HIS A 46 -6.07 6.06 -5.31
C HIS A 46 -5.34 7.24 -4.64
N PRO A 47 -4.29 6.98 -3.84
CA PRO A 47 -3.54 8.04 -3.17
C PRO A 47 -2.82 8.94 -4.18
N VAL A 48 -2.57 10.20 -3.80
CA VAL A 48 -1.66 11.05 -4.58
C VAL A 48 -0.24 10.46 -4.56
N PRO A 49 0.52 10.55 -5.67
CA PRO A 49 1.92 10.10 -5.70
C PRO A 49 2.75 10.78 -4.61
N GLN A 50 3.49 9.97 -3.86
CA GLN A 50 4.36 10.42 -2.77
C GLN A 50 5.52 9.45 -2.58
N GLU A 51 6.66 9.99 -2.16
CA GLU A 51 7.86 9.22 -1.85
C GLU A 51 7.71 8.56 -0.47
N LEU A 52 8.30 7.37 -0.30
CA LEU A 52 8.35 6.65 0.97
C LEU A 52 9.76 6.08 1.14
N ARG A 53 10.19 5.96 2.41
CA ARG A 53 11.46 5.35 2.79
C ARG A 53 11.23 3.94 3.30
N PHE A 54 12.01 3.00 2.79
CA PHE A 54 11.98 1.59 3.18
C PHE A 54 13.26 1.26 3.93
N VAL A 55 13.21 1.26 5.26
CA VAL A 55 14.37 0.99 6.12
C VAL A 55 14.39 -0.50 6.47
N PRO A 56 15.42 -1.28 6.11
CA PRO A 56 15.48 -2.71 6.42
C PRO A 56 15.33 -3.00 7.92
N ARG A 57 14.58 -4.05 8.26
CA ARG A 57 14.49 -4.62 9.62
C ARG A 57 15.50 -5.75 9.75
N ALA A 58 16.23 -5.77 10.87
CA ALA A 58 17.15 -6.85 11.23
C ALA A 58 16.40 -8.10 11.71
#